data_AF-A0A9D2IMM4-F1
#
_entry.id   AF-A0A9D2IMM4-F1
#
_cell.length_a   1.000
_cell.length_b   1.000
_cell.length_c   1.000
_cell.angle_alpha   90.00
_cell.angle_beta   90.00
_cell.angle_gamma   90.00
#
_symmetry.space_group_name_H-M   'P 1'
#
loop_
_entity.id
_entity.type
_entity.pdbx_description
1 polymer ?
#
loop_
_entity_poly.entity_id
_entity_poly.type
_entity_poly.pdbx_seq_one_letter_code
_entity_poly.pdbx_strand_id
1 'polypeptide(L)'
;MTENTNNIKNIENLFDSENSEPELNITYILKQIELVQNQTDYLKDAISGLSEMPPAGGPGDILGQAKAEAFGRIVSSREATNQQLLKLYEKMYDDLKSPSALKMKALDIIEKAANNPDMELEEKELILGICRQY
;
A
#
# COMPACT_ATOMS: atom_id res chain seq x y z
N MET A 1 7.21 -38.86 14.15
CA MET A 1 7.38 -37.85 13.08
C MET A 1 6.94 -36.52 13.65
N THR A 2 7.86 -35.83 14.31
CA THR A 2 7.66 -34.55 15.01
C THR A 2 8.66 -33.59 14.44
N GLU A 3 8.24 -32.76 13.47
CA GLU A 3 9.01 -31.62 12.96
C GLU A 3 8.13 -30.85 11.95
N ASN A 4 7.15 -30.07 12.43
CA ASN A 4 6.70 -28.88 11.66
C ASN A 4 5.90 -27.85 12.46
N THR A 5 6.06 -27.77 13.79
CA THR A 5 5.32 -26.79 14.62
C THR A 5 6.16 -25.55 14.97
N ASN A 6 7.44 -25.54 14.57
CA ASN A 6 8.38 -24.46 14.92
C ASN A 6 8.39 -23.30 13.93
N ASN A 7 7.74 -23.41 12.76
CA ASN A 7 7.74 -22.36 11.75
C ASN A 7 6.51 -21.44 11.77
N ILE A 8 5.49 -21.76 12.58
CA ILE A 8 4.29 -20.91 12.75
C ILE A 8 4.48 -19.93 13.93
N LYS A 9 5.24 -20.32 14.95
CA LYS A 9 5.48 -19.51 16.16
C LYS A 9 6.41 -18.30 15.95
N ASN A 10 7.07 -18.19 14.79
CA ASN A 10 7.94 -17.06 14.49
C ASN A 10 7.25 -15.89 13.77
N ILE A 11 5.98 -16.04 13.38
CA ILE A 11 5.19 -14.95 12.76
C ILE A 11 4.30 -14.25 13.80
N GLU A 12 3.93 -14.96 14.87
CA GLU A 12 3.09 -14.42 15.95
C GLU A 12 3.83 -13.46 16.90
N ASN A 13 5.17 -13.42 16.87
CA ASN A 13 5.99 -12.54 17.71
C ASN A 13 6.34 -11.16 17.10
N LEU A 14 5.68 -10.74 16.02
CA LEU A 14 5.93 -9.42 15.39
C LEU A 14 4.82 -8.38 15.64
N PHE A 15 3.82 -8.71 16.45
CA PHE A 15 2.65 -7.85 16.68
C PHE A 15 2.31 -7.64 18.17
N ASP A 16 3.25 -7.88 19.08
CA ASP A 16 3.12 -7.41 20.47
C ASP A 16 3.55 -5.94 20.58
N SER A 17 2.60 -5.06 20.26
CA SER A 17 2.55 -3.66 20.68
C SER A 17 1.10 -3.21 20.62
N GLU A 18 0.34 -3.56 21.66
CA GLU A 18 -1.05 -3.16 21.85
C GLU A 18 -1.23 -1.63 21.88
N ASN A 19 -2.21 -1.13 21.12
CA ASN A 19 -2.84 0.20 21.21
C ASN A 19 -2.11 1.45 20.68
N SER A 20 -1.38 1.35 19.58
CA SER A 20 -1.16 2.52 18.70
C SER A 20 -1.70 2.21 17.31
N GLU A 21 -2.58 3.05 16.79
CA GLU A 21 -2.91 3.02 15.35
C GLU A 21 -1.59 3.04 14.55
N PRO A 22 -1.45 2.21 13.50
CA PRO A 22 -0.21 2.16 12.74
C PRO A 22 0.09 3.56 12.20
N GLU A 23 1.21 4.13 12.63
CA GLU A 23 1.63 5.44 12.18
C GLU A 23 1.84 5.38 10.66
N LEU A 24 1.10 6.23 9.94
CA LEU A 24 1.20 6.31 8.50
C LEU A 24 2.58 6.82 8.10
N ASN A 25 3.43 5.91 7.62
CA ASN A 25 4.76 6.21 7.12
C ASN A 25 5.06 5.40 5.86
N ILE A 26 6.18 5.74 5.21
CA ILE A 26 6.60 5.08 3.96
C ILE A 26 6.75 3.56 4.16
N THR A 27 7.35 3.12 5.27
CA THR A 27 7.54 1.70 5.59
C THR A 27 6.20 0.96 5.70
N TYR A 28 5.21 1.57 6.35
CA TYR A 28 3.85 1.03 6.44
C TYR A 28 3.26 0.84 5.05
N ILE A 29 3.33 1.84 4.18
CA ILE A 29 2.80 1.76 2.81
C ILE A 29 3.47 0.63 2.02
N LEU A 30 4.80 0.54 2.06
CA LEU A 30 5.54 -0.52 1.37
C LEU A 30 5.15 -1.91 1.87
N LYS A 31 4.97 -2.08 3.19
CA LYS A 31 4.49 -3.34 3.78
C LYS A 31 3.08 -3.69 3.29
N GLN A 32 2.18 -2.71 3.18
CA GLN A 32 0.84 -2.97 2.65
C GLN A 32 0.86 -3.37 1.17
N ILE A 33 1.72 -2.75 0.35
CA ILE A 33 1.91 -3.13 -1.05
C ILE A 33 2.43 -4.58 -1.16
N GLU A 34 3.40 -4.95 -0.33
CA GLU A 34 3.92 -6.33 -0.25
C GLU A 34 2.82 -7.32 0.13
N LEU A 35 1.97 -6.99 1.11
CA LEU A 35 0.82 -7.83 1.48
C LEU A 35 -0.13 -8.05 0.30
N VAL A 36 -0.46 -7.01 -0.47
CA VAL A 36 -1.32 -7.13 -1.66
C VAL A 36 -0.67 -8.02 -2.72
N GLN A 37 0.64 -7.87 -2.96
CA GLN A 37 1.37 -8.69 -3.93
C GLN A 37 1.40 -10.17 -3.55
N ASN A 38 1.46 -10.48 -2.25
CA ASN A 38 1.56 -11.86 -1.77
C ASN A 38 0.21 -12.57 -1.63
N GLN A 39 -0.91 -11.85 -1.64
CA GLN A 39 -2.26 -12.42 -1.54
C GLN A 39 -2.71 -13.11 -2.83
N THR A 40 -2.04 -14.17 -3.27
CA THR A 40 -2.29 -14.84 -4.57
C THR A 40 -3.09 -16.14 -4.47
N ASP A 41 -3.48 -16.57 -3.26
CA ASP A 41 -4.10 -17.88 -3.06
C ASP A 41 -5.44 -18.03 -3.80
N TYR A 42 -6.20 -16.95 -3.99
CA TYR A 42 -7.43 -16.97 -4.78
C TYR A 42 -7.21 -17.39 -6.24
N LEU A 43 -6.00 -17.17 -6.80
CA LEU A 43 -5.66 -17.63 -8.14
C LEU A 43 -5.52 -19.15 -8.17
N LYS A 44 -4.87 -19.72 -7.15
CA LYS A 44 -4.72 -21.17 -7.02
C LYS A 44 -6.08 -21.83 -6.80
N ASP A 45 -6.94 -21.22 -5.99
CA ASP A 45 -8.30 -21.70 -5.75
C ASP A 45 -9.15 -21.64 -7.01
N ALA A 46 -9.06 -20.55 -7.78
CA ALA A 46 -9.75 -20.43 -9.07
C ALA A 46 -9.26 -21.48 -10.09
N ILE A 47 -7.94 -21.68 -10.21
CA ILE A 47 -7.36 -22.69 -11.11
C ILE A 47 -7.76 -24.11 -10.69
N SER A 48 -7.75 -24.40 -9.39
CA SER A 48 -8.16 -25.70 -8.86
C SER A 48 -9.65 -25.95 -9.12
N GLY A 49 -10.48 -24.95 -8.83
CA GLY A 49 -11.92 -25.00 -9.09
C GLY A 49 -12.29 -25.14 -10.57
N LEU A 50 -11.46 -24.61 -11.49
CA LEU A 50 -11.58 -24.84 -12.92
C LEU A 50 -11.12 -26.25 -13.33
N SER A 51 -10.04 -26.76 -12.72
CA SER A 51 -9.48 -28.08 -13.03
C SER A 51 -10.36 -29.24 -12.57
N GLU A 52 -11.13 -29.04 -11.51
CA GLU A 52 -12.13 -29.98 -11.01
C GLU A 52 -13.45 -29.94 -11.80
N MET A 53 -13.57 -29.08 -12.81
CA MET A 53 -14.77 -29.05 -13.64
C MET A 53 -14.83 -30.32 -14.49
N PRO A 54 -16.00 -31.01 -14.52
CA PRO A 54 -16.16 -32.14 -15.41
C PRO A 54 -15.87 -31.71 -16.85
N PRO A 55 -15.24 -32.58 -17.66
CA PRO A 55 -14.97 -32.27 -19.06
C PRO A 55 -16.28 -31.89 -19.76
N ALA A 56 -16.22 -30.86 -20.61
CA ALA A 56 -17.40 -30.30 -21.26
C ALA A 56 -18.22 -31.42 -21.91
N GLY A 57 -19.49 -31.52 -21.54
CA GLY A 57 -20.40 -32.61 -21.95
C GLY A 57 -20.74 -32.67 -23.44
N GLY A 58 -20.09 -31.83 -24.27
CA GLY A 58 -20.30 -31.69 -25.70
C GLY A 58 -20.38 -30.21 -26.13
N PRO A 59 -20.53 -29.96 -27.44
CA PRO A 59 -20.80 -28.62 -27.94
C PRO A 59 -22.10 -28.07 -27.32
N GLY A 60 -22.02 -26.94 -26.62
CA GLY A 60 -23.17 -26.33 -25.93
C GLY A 60 -23.26 -26.61 -24.43
N ASP A 61 -22.16 -26.99 -23.77
CA ASP A 61 -22.10 -27.07 -22.31
C ASP A 61 -22.17 -25.67 -21.65
N ILE A 62 -23.40 -25.14 -21.57
CA ILE A 62 -23.73 -23.83 -21.00
C ILE A 62 -23.34 -23.77 -19.51
N LEU A 63 -23.43 -24.89 -18.77
CA LEU A 63 -23.08 -24.96 -17.35
C LEU A 63 -21.57 -24.85 -17.14
N GLY A 64 -20.78 -25.57 -17.94
CA GLY A 64 -19.32 -25.47 -17.94
C GLY A 64 -18.85 -24.05 -18.29
N GLN A 65 -19.45 -23.42 -19.30
CA GLN A 65 -19.13 -22.05 -19.69
C GLN A 65 -19.50 -21.04 -18.60
N ALA A 66 -20.71 -21.11 -18.05
CA ALA A 66 -21.18 -20.19 -17.01
C ALA A 66 -20.32 -20.28 -15.74
N LYS A 67 -19.90 -21.48 -15.34
CA LYS A 67 -19.04 -21.67 -14.16
C LYS A 67 -17.61 -21.18 -14.40
N ALA A 68 -17.04 -21.42 -15.59
CA ALA A 68 -15.74 -20.85 -15.95
C ALA A 68 -15.77 -19.31 -16.00
N GLU A 69 -16.83 -18.74 -16.55
CA GLU A 69 -17.05 -17.29 -16.56
C GLU A 69 -17.19 -16.73 -15.14
N ALA A 70 -17.89 -17.42 -14.24
CA ALA A 70 -18.02 -17.01 -12.84
C ALA A 70 -16.66 -16.94 -12.14
N PHE A 71 -15.78 -17.95 -12.33
CA PHE A 71 -14.42 -17.89 -11.80
C PHE A 71 -13.61 -16.74 -12.40
N GLY A 72 -13.71 -16.54 -13.72
CA GLY A 72 -13.08 -15.40 -14.40
C GLY A 72 -13.52 -14.06 -13.82
N ARG A 73 -14.82 -13.90 -13.52
CA ARG A 73 -15.37 -12.69 -12.89
C ARG A 73 -14.84 -12.49 -11.48
N ILE A 74 -14.77 -13.55 -10.65
CA ILE A 74 -14.22 -13.46 -9.29
C ILE A 74 -12.79 -12.96 -9.31
N VAL A 75 -11.93 -13.58 -10.14
CA VAL A 75 -10.53 -13.17 -10.31
C VAL A 75 -10.46 -11.72 -10.78
N SER A 76 -11.22 -11.37 -11.82
CA SER A 76 -11.23 -10.02 -12.39
C SER A 76 -11.67 -8.95 -11.38
N SER A 77 -12.71 -9.23 -10.59
CA SER A 77 -13.17 -8.32 -9.53
C SER A 77 -12.13 -8.16 -8.44
N ARG A 78 -11.44 -9.25 -8.05
CA ARG A 78 -10.38 -9.19 -7.03
C ARG A 78 -9.19 -8.37 -7.51
N GLU A 79 -8.76 -8.55 -8.76
CA GLU A 79 -7.69 -7.75 -9.36
C GLU A 79 -8.08 -6.28 -9.47
N ALA A 80 -9.33 -5.98 -9.83
CA ALA A 80 -9.82 -4.62 -9.87
C ALA A 80 -9.76 -3.95 -8.48
N THR A 81 -10.10 -4.68 -7.40
CA THR A 81 -9.93 -4.19 -6.02
C THR A 81 -8.46 -3.97 -5.68
N ASN A 82 -7.57 -4.91 -6.01
CA ASN A 82 -6.14 -4.78 -5.74
C ASN A 82 -5.54 -3.56 -6.47
N GLN A 83 -5.92 -3.33 -7.72
CA GLN A 83 -5.50 -2.14 -8.47
C GLN A 83 -6.00 -0.83 -7.84
N GLN A 84 -7.23 -0.79 -7.32
CA GLN A 84 -7.72 0.40 -6.61
C GLN A 84 -6.95 0.64 -5.31
N LEU A 85 -6.62 -0.43 -4.59
CA LEU A 85 -5.85 -0.35 -3.35
C LEU A 85 -4.41 0.12 -3.59
N LEU A 86 -3.75 -0.38 -4.64
CA LEU A 86 -2.42 0.10 -5.04
C LEU A 86 -2.43 1.59 -5.41
N LYS A 87 -3.46 2.05 -6.14
CA LYS A 87 -3.63 3.49 -6.44
C LYS A 87 -3.82 4.34 -5.18
N LEU A 88 -4.48 3.80 -4.15
CA LEU A 88 -4.61 4.50 -2.87
C LEU A 88 -3.25 4.60 -2.18
N TYR A 89 -2.49 3.51 -2.11
CA TYR A 89 -1.15 3.50 -1.51
C TYR A 89 -0.15 4.38 -2.25
N GLU A 90 -0.21 4.45 -3.58
CA GLU A 90 0.57 5.38 -4.39
C GLU A 90 0.30 6.84 -3.99
N LYS A 91 -0.97 7.23 -3.88
CA LYS A 91 -1.34 8.58 -3.42
C LYS A 91 -0.84 8.88 -2.01
N MET A 92 -1.00 7.94 -1.10
CA MET A 92 -0.50 8.10 0.28
C MET A 92 1.02 8.22 0.31
N TYR A 93 1.73 7.50 -0.56
CA TYR A 93 3.18 7.61 -0.68
C TYR A 93 3.58 8.98 -1.22
N ASP A 94 2.91 9.47 -2.27
CA ASP A 94 3.14 10.80 -2.83
C ASP A 94 2.86 11.91 -1.81
N ASP A 95 1.77 11.80 -1.03
CA ASP A 95 1.42 12.75 0.03
C ASP A 95 2.48 12.80 1.14
N LEU A 96 3.12 11.66 1.45
CA LEU A 96 4.22 11.60 2.41
C LEU A 96 5.54 12.12 1.84
N LYS A 97 5.81 11.91 0.54
CA LYS A 97 7.08 12.28 -0.09
C LYS A 97 7.13 13.72 -0.54
N SER A 98 5.99 14.29 -0.93
CA SER A 98 5.93 15.63 -1.48
C SER A 98 5.68 16.60 -0.34
N PRO A 99 6.64 17.47 0.03
CA PRO A 99 6.32 18.58 0.92
C PRO A 99 5.17 19.33 0.28
N SER A 100 4.04 19.41 1.00
CA SER A 100 2.81 19.97 0.45
C SER A 100 3.09 21.28 -0.28
N ALA A 101 2.34 21.61 -1.33
CA ALA A 101 2.49 22.90 -2.03
C ALA A 101 2.48 24.10 -1.06
N LEU A 102 1.83 23.94 0.10
CA LEU A 102 1.89 24.84 1.25
C LEU A 102 3.28 24.91 1.89
N LYS A 103 3.95 23.78 2.17
CA LYS A 103 5.32 23.74 2.71
C LYS A 103 6.31 24.39 1.75
N MET A 104 6.23 24.14 0.44
CA MET A 104 7.10 24.82 -0.53
C MET A 104 6.85 26.34 -0.59
N LYS A 105 5.58 26.78 -0.61
CA LYS A 105 5.26 28.21 -0.52
C LYS A 105 5.70 28.84 0.79
N ALA A 106 5.57 28.12 1.91
CA ALA A 106 6.04 28.60 3.20
C ALA A 106 7.57 28.77 3.20
N LEU A 107 8.32 27.81 2.65
CA LEU A 107 9.78 27.92 2.51
C LEU A 107 10.17 29.11 1.61
N ASP A 108 9.50 29.33 0.48
CA ASP A 108 9.74 30.47 -0.41
C ASP A 108 9.46 31.82 0.28
N ILE A 109 8.35 31.92 1.03
CA ILE A 109 8.03 33.12 1.81
C ILE A 109 9.07 33.35 2.91
N ILE A 110 9.50 32.29 3.60
CA ILE A 110 10.51 32.36 4.65
C ILE A 110 11.87 32.79 4.08
N GLU A 111 12.27 32.25 2.94
CA GLU A 111 13.51 32.63 2.25
C GLU A 111 13.48 34.09 1.79
N LYS A 112 12.34 34.56 1.28
CA LYS A 112 12.14 35.98 0.93
C LYS A 112 12.21 36.88 2.16
N ALA A 113 11.62 36.47 3.28
CA ALA A 113 11.68 37.22 4.53
C ALA A 113 13.13 37.30 5.04
N ALA A 114 13.86 36.18 5.07
CA ALA A 114 15.27 36.13 5.52
C ALA A 114 16.24 36.96 4.66
N ASN A 115 15.87 37.22 3.39
CA ASN A 115 16.61 38.06 2.46
C ASN A 115 16.16 39.53 2.44
N ASN A 116 15.19 39.92 3.28
CA ASN A 116 14.80 41.31 3.45
C ASN A 116 15.98 42.11 4.07
N PRO A 117 16.47 43.17 3.41
CA PRO A 117 17.61 43.97 3.91
C PRO A 117 17.32 44.70 5.23
N ASP A 118 16.05 44.91 5.58
CA ASP A 118 15.64 45.61 6.81
C ASP A 118 15.40 44.65 7.99
N MET A 119 15.64 43.34 7.83
CA MET A 119 15.44 42.34 8.87
C MET A 119 16.59 42.34 9.89
N GLU A 120 16.25 42.31 11.18
CA GLU A 120 17.25 42.22 12.25
C GLU A 120 18.00 40.88 12.21
N LEU A 121 19.29 40.93 12.54
CA LEU A 121 20.20 39.79 12.41
C LEU A 121 19.78 38.59 13.27
N GLU A 122 19.22 38.85 14.46
CA GLU A 122 18.71 37.81 15.37
C GLU A 122 17.46 37.12 14.81
N GLU A 123 16.54 37.88 14.21
CA GLU A 123 15.35 37.31 13.55
C GLU A 123 15.76 36.45 12.34
N LYS A 124 16.78 36.89 11.60
CA LYS A 124 17.32 36.15 10.47
C LYS A 124 17.95 34.82 10.89
N GLU A 125 18.75 34.79 11.96
CA GLU A 125 19.34 33.56 12.49
C GLU A 125 18.27 32.61 13.06
N LEU A 126 17.24 33.13 13.73
CA LEU A 126 16.11 32.34 14.21
C LEU A 126 15.38 31.64 13.05
N ILE A 127 15.08 32.39 11.98
CA ILE A 127 14.41 31.88 10.80
C ILE A 127 15.24 30.82 10.08
N LEU A 128 16.54 31.07 9.87
CA LEU A 128 17.44 30.10 9.25
C LEU A 128 17.63 28.84 10.10
N GLY A 129 17.59 28.97 11.43
CA GLY A 129 17.61 27.85 12.37
C GLY A 129 16.40 26.91 12.22
N ILE A 130 15.20 27.48 12.09
CA ILE A 130 13.96 26.70 11.86
C ILE A 130 14.03 25.97 10.51
N CYS A 131 14.53 26.62 9.46
CA CYS A 131 14.68 25.99 8.13
C CYS A 131 15.65 24.80 8.12
N ARG A 132 16.67 24.77 9.00
CA ARG A 132 17.66 23.67 9.07
C ARG A 132 17.17 22.43 9.82
N GLN A 133 16.08 22.52 10.57
CA GLN A 133 15.51 21.40 11.35
C GLN A 133 14.52 20.54 10.54
N TYR A 134 14.28 20.89 9.27
CA TYR A 134 13.35 20.22 8.36
C TYR A 134 14.01 19.85 7.04
#